data_AF-J9W3Z8-F1
#
_entry.id   AF-J9W3Z8-F1
#
_cell.length_a   1.000
_cell.length_b   1.000
_cell.length_c   1.000
_cell.angle_alpha   90.00
_cell.angle_beta   90.00
_cell.angle_gamma   90.00
#
_symmetry.space_group_name_H-M   'P 1'
#
loop_
_entity.id
_entity.type
_entity.pdbx_description
1 polymer ?
#
loop_
_entity_poly.entity_id
_entity_poly.type
_entity_poly.pdbx_seq_one_letter_code
_entity_poly.pdbx_strand_id
1 'polypeptide(L)'
;MQDTSPINCHCCQVNQKALYCPACLRQGITLHKELLQNLQARLSTIRQHSQKLLTGTENETKHKADRGLNAWRELRSDVASSEARCHQIKMDIAQRQAAISACRKRIAENNIRDRRESLSMLKSKPSPASSLRASIKQVHSQQQVITSRIIHARRVLVREAVNVFGVRQRSSGDWEIAGIPLPDPEIFRVYPSSSINAALSHVIHLVSLITTYLSISLPFVPMPPPPFYHPHVGRPLMKANLPFVSTTKWREKHVLWMSSTASVSSKIKPQSTSAISNLSSQPSICSIIAKSTSKHKQFLVSFALLSFSIAYLAWSQDVPGIGIRGDVDDDDDAGVLFDEESKVAQGHSVSVESSVTENALISPASVLRLIHAITQSPTLGHRSHDPGGARTLKHLGFGLDVSKLVSTILRAEELQWDLKGDTEAGDDILSEGWDLLDSGAP
;
A
#
# COMPACT_ATOMS: atom_id res chain seq x y z
N MET A 1 -24.93 35.23 -5.76
CA MET A 1 -24.77 35.98 -7.02
C MET A 1 -25.61 35.26 -8.07
N GLN A 2 -26.63 35.90 -8.62
CA GLN A 2 -27.59 35.26 -9.51
C GLN A 2 -26.99 35.12 -10.91
N ASP A 3 -26.77 33.87 -11.34
CA ASP A 3 -26.47 33.51 -12.72
C ASP A 3 -27.64 33.90 -13.62
N THR A 4 -27.50 35.03 -14.30
CA THR A 4 -28.41 35.40 -15.40
C THR A 4 -27.74 35.02 -16.70
N SER A 5 -28.06 33.82 -17.18
CA SER A 5 -27.69 33.35 -18.52
C SER A 5 -28.07 34.42 -19.56
N PRO A 6 -27.17 34.79 -20.48
CA PRO A 6 -27.44 35.86 -21.44
C PRO A 6 -28.63 35.48 -22.34
N ILE A 7 -29.60 36.38 -22.45
CA ILE A 7 -30.79 36.23 -23.30
C ILE A 7 -30.50 36.91 -24.63
N ASN A 8 -30.64 36.19 -25.73
CA ASN A 8 -30.49 36.75 -27.07
C ASN A 8 -31.72 37.57 -27.46
N CYS A 9 -31.50 38.77 -28.00
CA CYS A 9 -32.59 39.55 -28.57
C CYS A 9 -33.25 38.79 -29.72
N HIS A 10 -34.57 38.65 -29.71
CA HIS A 10 -35.28 37.89 -30.74
C HIS A 10 -35.24 38.50 -32.15
N CYS A 11 -34.87 39.78 -32.28
CA CYS A 11 -34.81 40.46 -33.57
C CYS A 11 -33.42 40.40 -34.21
N CYS A 12 -32.37 40.72 -33.45
CA CYS A 12 -30.99 40.82 -33.96
C CYS A 12 -30.01 39.79 -33.35
N GLN A 13 -30.49 38.93 -32.44
CA GLN A 13 -29.74 37.86 -31.78
C GLN A 13 -28.52 38.30 -30.94
N VAL A 14 -28.36 39.59 -30.69
CA VAL A 14 -27.31 40.11 -29.80
C VAL A 14 -27.61 39.73 -28.35
N ASN A 15 -26.60 39.24 -27.62
CA ASN A 15 -26.64 38.84 -26.20
C ASN A 15 -26.91 40.02 -25.27
N GLN A 16 -27.98 39.95 -24.46
CA GLN A 16 -28.38 41.05 -23.56
C GLN A 16 -29.07 40.53 -22.30
N LYS A 17 -29.31 41.44 -21.34
CA LYS A 17 -30.05 41.14 -20.11
C LYS A 17 -31.58 41.16 -20.30
N ALA A 18 -32.07 41.76 -21.38
CA ALA A 18 -33.49 41.91 -21.69
C ALA A 18 -33.85 41.21 -23.02
N LEU A 19 -35.14 40.84 -23.19
CA LEU A 19 -35.66 40.11 -24.35
C LEU A 19 -35.46 40.83 -25.70
N TYR A 20 -35.36 42.17 -25.70
CA TYR A 20 -35.13 42.99 -26.89
C TYR A 20 -34.08 44.08 -26.62
N CYS A 21 -33.22 44.42 -27.59
CA CYS A 21 -32.37 45.60 -27.43
C CYS A 21 -33.16 46.90 -27.50
N PRO A 22 -32.65 47.96 -26.85
CA PRO A 22 -33.15 49.30 -27.03
C PRO A 22 -33.25 49.73 -28.50
N ALA A 23 -32.31 49.31 -29.35
CA ALA A 23 -32.33 49.61 -30.78
C ALA A 23 -33.52 48.95 -31.51
N CYS A 24 -33.68 47.63 -31.40
CA CYS A 24 -34.79 46.92 -32.03
C CYS A 24 -36.15 47.31 -31.43
N LEU A 25 -36.20 47.61 -30.13
CA LEU A 25 -37.43 48.09 -29.49
C LEU A 25 -37.84 49.47 -30.03
N ARG A 26 -36.89 50.42 -30.12
CA ARG A 26 -37.15 51.75 -30.69
C ARG A 26 -37.58 51.65 -32.14
N GLN A 27 -36.90 50.83 -32.95
CA GLN A 27 -37.25 50.62 -34.35
C GLN A 27 -38.62 49.96 -34.52
N GLY A 28 -38.97 49.01 -33.64
CA GLY A 28 -40.30 48.40 -33.62
C GLY A 28 -41.39 49.42 -33.27
N ILE A 29 -41.15 50.29 -32.30
CA ILE A 29 -42.09 51.35 -31.90
C ILE A 29 -42.25 52.40 -33.01
N THR A 30 -41.17 52.83 -33.67
CA THR A 30 -41.25 53.79 -34.77
C THR A 30 -42.02 53.21 -35.95
N LEU A 31 -41.72 51.98 -36.34
CA LEU A 31 -42.43 51.30 -37.42
C LEU A 31 -43.92 51.10 -37.08
N HIS A 32 -44.24 50.78 -35.83
CA HIS A 32 -45.64 50.67 -35.41
C HIS A 32 -46.38 52.02 -35.44
N LYS A 33 -45.72 53.11 -35.01
CA LYS A 33 -46.28 54.46 -35.10
C LYS A 33 -46.50 54.89 -36.55
N GLU A 34 -45.56 54.61 -37.44
CA GLU A 34 -45.69 54.88 -38.87
C GLU A 34 -46.85 54.09 -39.48
N LEU A 35 -46.99 52.81 -39.13
CA LEU A 35 -48.12 51.98 -39.56
C LEU A 35 -49.46 52.54 -39.06
N LEU A 36 -49.54 52.96 -37.79
CA LEU A 36 -50.74 53.58 -37.23
C LEU A 36 -51.10 54.89 -37.94
N GLN A 37 -50.10 55.73 -38.21
CA GLN A 37 -50.29 56.98 -38.96
C GLN A 37 -50.78 56.71 -40.38
N ASN A 38 -50.21 55.72 -41.08
CA ASN A 38 -50.65 55.33 -42.41
C ASN A 38 -52.10 54.81 -42.40
N LEU A 39 -52.45 53.98 -41.41
CA LEU A 39 -53.83 53.51 -41.23
C LEU A 39 -54.79 54.68 -40.93
N GLN A 40 -54.41 55.62 -40.07
CA GLN A 40 -55.21 56.81 -39.79
C GLN A 40 -55.38 57.70 -41.02
N ALA A 41 -54.33 57.88 -41.83
CA ALA A 41 -54.39 58.63 -43.08
C ALA A 41 -55.28 57.94 -44.14
N ARG A 42 -55.25 56.61 -44.22
CA ARG A 42 -56.17 55.85 -45.07
C ARG A 42 -57.61 55.99 -44.59
N LEU A 43 -57.86 55.87 -43.29
CA LEU A 43 -59.18 56.05 -42.72
C LEU A 43 -59.72 57.47 -42.93
N SER A 44 -58.88 58.51 -42.80
CA SER A 44 -59.31 59.89 -43.06
C SER A 44 -59.61 60.13 -44.53
N THR A 45 -58.84 59.53 -45.44
CA THR A 45 -59.09 59.59 -46.89
C THR A 45 -60.39 58.89 -47.26
N ILE A 46 -60.64 57.69 -46.71
CA ILE A 46 -61.90 56.96 -46.88
C ILE A 46 -63.06 57.78 -46.32
N ARG A 47 -62.91 58.39 -45.13
CA ARG A 47 -63.93 59.23 -44.51
C ARG A 47 -64.24 60.48 -45.33
N GLN A 48 -63.22 61.13 -45.88
CA GLN A 48 -63.40 62.26 -46.80
C GLN A 48 -64.07 61.83 -48.10
N HIS A 49 -63.70 60.68 -48.66
CA HIS A 49 -64.33 60.12 -49.85
C HIS A 49 -65.81 59.78 -49.59
N SER A 50 -66.13 59.13 -48.48
CA SER A 50 -67.51 58.86 -48.08
C SER A 50 -68.30 60.14 -47.81
N GLN A 51 -67.68 61.15 -47.21
CA GLN A 51 -68.33 62.44 -46.95
C GLN A 51 -68.60 63.19 -48.25
N LYS A 52 -67.67 63.18 -49.23
CA LYS A 52 -67.90 63.73 -50.58
C LYS A 52 -69.01 63.01 -51.34
N LEU A 53 -69.12 61.69 -51.18
CA LEU A 53 -70.23 60.91 -51.75
C LEU A 53 -71.58 61.24 -51.07
N LEU A 54 -71.58 61.62 -49.79
CA LEU A 54 -72.78 61.96 -49.02
C LEU A 54 -73.20 63.44 -49.16
N THR A 55 -72.27 64.39 -49.34
CA THR A 55 -72.56 65.83 -49.48
C THR A 55 -72.70 66.30 -50.92
N GLY A 56 -72.49 65.41 -51.90
CA GLY A 56 -72.56 65.71 -53.32
C GLY A 56 -73.97 65.82 -53.90
N THR A 57 -74.88 66.61 -53.32
CA THR A 57 -76.13 67.04 -54.00
C THR A 57 -76.76 68.27 -53.31
N GLU A 58 -76.36 69.49 -53.66
CA GLU A 58 -77.28 70.64 -53.55
C GLU A 58 -77.26 71.60 -54.75
N ASN A 59 -76.22 71.65 -55.58
CA ASN A 59 -76.22 72.52 -56.76
C ASN A 59 -75.60 71.84 -57.98
N GLU A 60 -76.41 71.12 -58.77
CA GLU A 60 -76.24 70.92 -60.23
C GLU A 60 -77.33 70.00 -60.80
N THR A 61 -77.86 70.39 -61.95
CA THR A 61 -79.12 69.95 -62.57
C THR A 61 -79.03 68.62 -63.34
N LYS A 62 -80.06 67.78 -63.13
CA LYS A 62 -80.70 66.78 -64.01
C LYS A 62 -79.91 65.73 -64.84
N HIS A 63 -78.57 65.68 -64.90
CA HIS A 63 -77.83 64.65 -65.68
C HIS A 63 -76.97 63.65 -64.86
N LYS A 64 -77.11 63.57 -63.52
CA LYS A 64 -76.25 62.73 -62.66
C LYS A 64 -76.92 61.50 -61.99
N ALA A 65 -78.21 61.22 -62.22
CA ALA A 65 -78.91 60.09 -61.59
C ALA A 65 -78.29 58.71 -61.96
N ASP A 66 -77.81 58.54 -63.20
CA ASP A 66 -77.13 57.31 -63.63
C ASP A 66 -75.71 57.15 -63.07
N ARG A 67 -75.01 58.25 -62.75
CA ARG A 67 -73.66 58.16 -62.15
C ARG A 67 -73.70 57.70 -60.69
N GLY A 68 -74.72 58.10 -59.93
CA GLY A 68 -74.91 57.66 -58.54
C GLY A 68 -75.25 56.17 -58.44
N LEU A 69 -76.09 55.66 -59.34
CA LEU A 69 -76.46 54.24 -59.42
C LEU A 69 -75.28 53.35 -59.83
N ASN A 70 -74.50 53.77 -60.83
CA ASN A 70 -73.33 53.01 -61.27
C ASN A 70 -72.20 53.02 -60.23
N ALA A 71 -71.93 54.17 -59.58
CA ALA A 71 -70.98 54.25 -58.47
C ALA A 71 -71.39 53.37 -57.27
N TRP A 72 -72.70 53.26 -57.00
CA TRP A 72 -73.20 52.35 -55.97
C TRP A 72 -73.06 50.88 -56.33
N ARG A 73 -73.25 50.50 -57.60
CA ARG A 73 -73.03 49.13 -58.08
C ARG A 73 -71.56 48.75 -58.01
N GLU A 74 -70.67 49.66 -58.41
CA GLU A 74 -69.22 49.48 -58.34
C GLU A 74 -68.77 49.30 -56.89
N LEU A 75 -69.22 50.16 -55.97
CA LEU A 75 -68.91 50.04 -54.54
C LEU A 75 -69.42 48.72 -53.94
N ARG A 76 -70.62 48.25 -54.32
CA ARG A 76 -71.11 46.93 -53.88
C ARG A 76 -70.26 45.78 -54.43
N SER A 77 -69.80 45.89 -55.68
CA SER A 77 -68.91 44.88 -56.28
C SER A 77 -67.54 44.85 -55.59
N ASP A 78 -67.03 46.02 -55.17
CA ASP A 78 -65.78 46.14 -54.43
C ASP A 78 -65.88 45.61 -52.99
N VAL A 79 -67.01 45.88 -52.33
CA VAL A 79 -67.32 45.32 -51.00
C VAL A 79 -67.44 43.80 -51.11
N ALA A 80 -68.20 43.28 -52.08
CA ALA A 80 -68.33 41.83 -52.30
C ALA A 80 -66.97 41.17 -52.61
N SER A 81 -66.14 41.81 -53.43
CA SER A 81 -64.78 41.33 -53.76
C SER A 81 -63.85 41.36 -52.55
N SER A 82 -63.97 42.39 -51.70
CA SER A 82 -63.20 42.52 -50.46
C SER A 82 -63.65 41.52 -49.40
N GLU A 83 -64.95 41.25 -49.30
CA GLU A 83 -65.52 40.22 -48.44
C GLU A 83 -65.07 38.81 -48.86
N ALA A 84 -65.10 38.51 -50.16
CA ALA A 84 -64.58 37.26 -50.71
C ALA A 84 -63.09 37.08 -50.40
N ARG A 85 -62.29 38.14 -50.55
CA ARG A 85 -60.86 38.13 -50.20
C ARG A 85 -60.64 37.91 -48.70
N CYS A 86 -61.42 38.58 -47.85
CA CYS A 86 -61.39 38.36 -46.40
C CYS A 86 -61.76 36.93 -46.03
N HIS A 87 -62.75 36.33 -46.69
CA HIS A 87 -63.13 34.94 -46.49
C HIS A 87 -61.99 33.99 -46.88
N GLN A 88 -61.36 34.21 -48.05
CA GLN A 88 -60.22 33.42 -48.50
C GLN A 88 -59.05 33.50 -47.51
N ILE A 89 -58.69 34.70 -47.07
CA ILE A 89 -57.61 34.90 -46.09
C ILE A 89 -57.93 34.19 -44.76
N LYS A 90 -59.19 34.21 -44.31
CA LYS A 90 -59.61 33.47 -43.10
C LYS A 90 -59.45 31.96 -43.28
N MET A 91 -59.82 31.42 -44.44
CA MET A 91 -59.62 30.00 -44.73
C MET A 91 -58.13 29.63 -44.77
N ASP A 92 -57.30 30.44 -45.43
CA ASP A 92 -55.85 30.24 -45.48
C ASP A 92 -55.21 30.30 -44.08
N ILE A 93 -55.66 31.22 -43.22
CA ILE A 93 -55.22 31.31 -41.82
C ILE A 93 -55.59 30.04 -41.06
N ALA A 94 -56.84 29.56 -41.18
CA ALA A 94 -57.29 28.34 -40.51
C ALA A 94 -56.48 27.11 -40.99
N GLN A 95 -56.22 27.00 -42.29
CA GLN A 95 -55.40 25.94 -42.86
C GLN A 95 -53.96 25.98 -42.35
N ARG A 96 -53.34 27.17 -42.30
CA ARG A 96 -51.98 27.34 -41.76
C ARG A 96 -51.92 27.04 -40.27
N GLN A 97 -52.91 27.45 -39.49
CA GLN A 97 -52.99 27.13 -38.06
C GLN A 97 -53.10 25.61 -37.84
N ALA A 98 -53.93 24.92 -38.62
CA ALA A 98 -54.01 23.45 -38.59
C ALA A 98 -52.67 22.80 -38.93
N ALA A 99 -52.00 23.24 -40.02
CA ALA A 99 -50.69 22.73 -40.41
C ALA A 99 -49.61 22.96 -39.33
N ILE A 100 -49.58 24.15 -38.72
CA ILE A 100 -48.66 24.47 -37.62
C ILE A 100 -48.93 23.56 -36.41
N SER A 101 -50.20 23.34 -36.05
CA SER A 101 -50.54 22.46 -34.92
C SER A 101 -50.12 21.00 -35.17
N ALA A 102 -50.28 20.50 -36.41
CA ALA A 102 -49.86 19.16 -36.79
C ALA A 102 -48.33 19.02 -36.80
N CYS A 103 -47.62 20.05 -37.26
CA CYS A 103 -46.15 20.09 -37.22
C CYS A 103 -45.64 20.10 -35.77
N ARG A 104 -46.24 20.93 -34.90
CA ARG A 104 -45.91 20.98 -33.46
C ARG A 104 -46.10 19.63 -32.78
N LYS A 105 -47.19 18.91 -33.07
CA LYS A 105 -47.42 17.55 -32.55
C LYS A 105 -46.32 16.59 -32.98
N ARG A 106 -45.97 16.56 -34.28
CA ARG A 106 -44.87 15.73 -34.79
C ARG A 106 -43.52 16.04 -34.14
N ILE A 107 -43.20 17.32 -33.95
CA ILE A 107 -41.97 17.74 -33.26
C ILE A 107 -41.97 17.28 -31.80
N ALA A 108 -43.11 17.37 -31.11
CA ALA A 108 -43.23 16.91 -29.73
C ALA A 108 -43.06 15.39 -29.62
N GLU A 109 -43.68 14.61 -30.52
CA GLU A 109 -43.57 13.16 -30.58
C GLU A 109 -42.13 12.70 -30.87
N ASN A 110 -41.46 13.33 -31.85
CA ASN A 110 -40.06 13.05 -32.16
C ASN A 110 -39.14 13.36 -30.97
N ASN A 111 -39.31 14.52 -30.31
CA ASN A 111 -38.52 14.86 -29.12
C ASN A 111 -38.70 13.84 -27.99
N ILE A 112 -39.89 13.29 -27.80
CA ILE A 112 -40.14 12.25 -26.79
C ILE A 112 -39.44 10.95 -27.18
N ARG A 113 -39.49 10.56 -28.46
CA ARG A 113 -38.79 9.37 -28.96
C ARG A 113 -37.28 9.49 -28.78
N ASP A 114 -36.68 10.61 -29.22
CA ASP A 114 -35.24 10.84 -29.15
C ASP A 114 -34.75 10.84 -27.68
N ARG A 115 -35.54 11.41 -26.76
CA ARG A 115 -35.26 11.34 -25.31
C ARG A 115 -35.34 9.92 -24.77
N ARG A 116 -36.32 9.11 -25.19
CA ARG A 116 -36.45 7.71 -24.77
C ARG A 116 -35.28 6.88 -25.27
N GLU A 117 -34.87 7.06 -26.52
CA GLU A 117 -33.70 6.39 -27.10
C GLU A 117 -32.42 6.78 -26.36
N SER A 118 -32.22 8.07 -26.12
CA SER A 118 -31.06 8.58 -25.35
C SER A 118 -31.00 8.02 -23.93
N LEU A 119 -32.14 7.96 -23.23
CA LEU A 119 -32.22 7.34 -21.91
C LEU A 119 -31.98 5.82 -21.95
N SER A 120 -32.41 5.13 -23.00
CA SER A 120 -32.14 3.70 -23.18
C SER A 120 -30.64 3.44 -23.39
N MET A 121 -29.95 4.27 -24.19
CA MET A 121 -28.51 4.18 -24.41
C MET A 121 -27.71 4.50 -23.14
N LEU A 122 -28.19 5.44 -22.32
CA LEU A 122 -27.58 5.74 -21.01
C LEU A 122 -27.78 4.59 -20.01
N LYS A 123 -28.93 3.92 -20.04
CA LYS A 123 -29.20 2.73 -19.20
C LYS A 123 -28.43 1.49 -19.65
N SER A 124 -28.17 1.34 -20.95
CA SER A 124 -27.42 0.19 -21.48
C SER A 124 -25.91 0.34 -21.32
N LYS A 125 -25.39 1.57 -21.14
CA LYS A 125 -23.99 1.78 -20.80
C LYS A 125 -23.76 1.36 -19.35
N PRO A 126 -22.78 0.47 -19.08
CA PRO A 126 -22.42 0.14 -17.71
C PRO A 126 -22.05 1.43 -16.98
N SER A 127 -22.62 1.61 -15.79
CA SER A 127 -22.32 2.76 -14.94
C SER A 127 -20.79 2.94 -14.85
N PRO A 128 -20.25 4.16 -14.93
CA PRO A 128 -18.82 4.39 -14.74
C PRO A 128 -18.30 3.78 -13.42
N ALA A 129 -19.16 3.68 -12.40
CA ALA A 129 -18.86 3.00 -11.14
C ALA A 129 -18.73 1.47 -11.28
N SER A 130 -19.53 0.81 -12.14
CA SER A 130 -19.39 -0.63 -12.38
C SER A 130 -18.16 -0.95 -13.22
N SER A 131 -17.83 -0.11 -14.19
CA SER A 131 -16.57 -0.19 -14.95
C SER A 131 -15.35 -0.04 -14.03
N LEU A 132 -15.34 0.98 -13.15
CA LEU A 132 -14.26 1.17 -12.18
C LEU A 132 -14.12 -0.02 -11.23
N ARG A 133 -15.24 -0.57 -10.72
CA ARG A 133 -15.21 -1.77 -9.87
C ARG A 133 -14.66 -3.00 -10.62
N ALA A 134 -15.00 -3.16 -11.90
CA ALA A 134 -14.46 -4.24 -12.72
C ALA A 134 -12.94 -4.08 -12.90
N SER A 135 -12.46 -2.87 -13.19
CA SER A 135 -11.03 -2.57 -13.29
C SER A 135 -10.28 -2.81 -11.99
N ILE A 136 -10.84 -2.38 -10.84
CA ILE A 136 -10.26 -2.65 -9.52
C ILE A 136 -10.14 -4.17 -9.27
N LYS A 137 -11.19 -4.94 -9.57
CA LYS A 137 -11.16 -6.41 -9.46
C LYS A 137 -10.11 -7.03 -10.36
N GLN A 138 -9.96 -6.52 -11.58
CA GLN A 138 -8.95 -6.99 -12.53
C GLN A 138 -7.53 -6.70 -12.05
N VAL A 139 -7.28 -5.51 -11.50
CA VAL A 139 -5.97 -5.16 -10.92
C VAL A 139 -5.66 -6.04 -9.72
N HIS A 140 -6.64 -6.28 -8.83
CA HIS A 140 -6.44 -7.18 -7.69
C HIS A 140 -6.15 -8.63 -8.13
N SER A 141 -6.82 -9.16 -9.14
CA SER A 141 -6.55 -10.51 -9.63
C SER A 141 -5.16 -10.62 -10.26
N GLN A 142 -4.75 -9.61 -11.04
CA GLN A 142 -3.39 -9.53 -11.59
C GLN A 142 -2.33 -9.44 -10.47
N GLN A 143 -2.58 -8.63 -9.45
CA GLN A 143 -1.71 -8.49 -8.29
C GLN A 143 -1.56 -9.82 -7.54
N GLN A 144 -2.64 -10.60 -7.37
CA GLN A 144 -2.59 -11.92 -6.74
C GLN A 144 -1.71 -12.90 -7.53
N VAL A 145 -1.84 -12.92 -8.86
CA VAL A 145 -1.02 -13.77 -9.74
C VAL A 145 0.46 -13.41 -9.64
N ILE A 146 0.80 -12.11 -9.70
CA ILE A 146 2.18 -11.64 -9.57
C ILE A 146 2.75 -11.97 -8.18
N THR A 147 1.97 -11.73 -7.13
CA THR A 147 2.36 -12.04 -5.75
C THR A 147 2.67 -13.52 -5.57
N SER A 148 1.83 -14.40 -6.12
CA SER A 148 2.06 -15.86 -6.09
C SER A 148 3.38 -16.25 -6.78
N ARG A 149 3.69 -15.64 -7.93
CA ARG A 149 4.96 -15.87 -8.64
C ARG A 149 6.18 -15.38 -7.84
N ILE A 150 6.09 -14.21 -7.21
CA ILE A 150 7.16 -13.66 -6.37
C ILE A 150 7.40 -14.57 -5.15
N ILE A 151 6.34 -14.99 -4.47
CA ILE A 151 6.42 -15.91 -3.33
C ILE A 151 7.10 -17.22 -3.75
N HIS A 152 6.68 -17.79 -4.88
CA HIS A 152 7.28 -19.01 -5.40
C HIS A 152 8.78 -18.82 -5.73
N ALA A 153 9.14 -17.73 -6.40
CA ALA A 153 10.54 -17.41 -6.69
C ALA A 153 11.38 -17.27 -5.41
N ARG A 154 10.88 -16.53 -4.40
CA ARG A 154 11.54 -16.38 -3.09
C ARG A 154 11.76 -17.73 -2.41
N ARG A 155 10.75 -18.59 -2.41
CA ARG A 155 10.82 -19.93 -1.84
C ARG A 155 11.91 -20.78 -2.49
N VAL A 156 11.97 -20.76 -3.83
CA VAL A 156 13.02 -21.48 -4.58
C VAL A 156 14.39 -20.90 -4.26
N LEU A 157 14.57 -19.59 -4.34
CA LEU A 157 15.86 -18.93 -4.06
C LEU A 157 16.39 -19.22 -2.66
N VAL A 158 15.53 -19.16 -1.64
CA VAL A 158 15.93 -19.47 -0.25
C VAL A 158 16.32 -20.93 -0.09
N ARG A 159 15.56 -21.87 -0.67
CA ARG A 159 15.89 -23.30 -0.62
C ARG A 159 17.19 -23.61 -1.33
N GLU A 160 17.39 -23.06 -2.53
CA GLU A 160 18.62 -23.25 -3.29
C GLU A 160 19.82 -22.61 -2.58
N ALA A 161 19.67 -21.44 -1.96
CA ALA A 161 20.74 -20.84 -1.16
C ALA A 161 21.15 -21.73 0.02
N VAL A 162 20.19 -22.26 0.77
CA VAL A 162 20.47 -23.15 1.91
C VAL A 162 21.12 -24.46 1.43
N ASN A 163 20.70 -24.99 0.28
CA ASN A 163 21.29 -26.18 -0.35
C ASN A 163 22.74 -25.91 -0.82
N VAL A 164 23.01 -24.78 -1.47
CA VAL A 164 24.35 -24.40 -1.97
C VAL A 164 25.32 -24.19 -0.81
N PHE A 165 24.87 -23.59 0.29
CA PHE A 165 25.67 -23.46 1.50
C PHE A 165 25.80 -24.79 2.28
N GLY A 166 25.10 -25.84 1.85
CA GLY A 166 25.22 -27.18 2.43
C GLY A 166 24.77 -27.27 3.88
N VAL A 167 23.71 -26.54 4.27
CA VAL A 167 23.15 -26.64 5.63
C VAL A 167 22.43 -27.98 5.77
N ARG A 168 22.92 -28.83 6.67
CA ARG A 168 22.31 -30.14 6.93
C ARG A 168 22.61 -30.64 8.33
N GLN A 169 21.82 -31.60 8.78
CA GLN A 169 22.08 -32.34 10.00
C GLN A 169 22.94 -33.57 9.68
N ARG A 170 24.04 -33.75 10.41
CA ARG A 170 24.90 -34.94 10.34
C ARG A 170 24.19 -36.13 11.01
N SER A 171 24.62 -37.34 10.67
CA SER A 171 24.18 -38.57 11.35
C SER A 171 24.46 -38.58 12.86
N SER A 172 25.44 -37.79 13.33
CA SER A 172 25.73 -37.59 14.76
C SER A 172 24.69 -36.72 15.48
N GLY A 173 23.81 -36.04 14.73
CA GLY A 173 22.84 -35.07 15.25
C GLY A 173 23.31 -33.61 15.15
N ASP A 174 24.60 -33.36 14.92
CA ASP A 174 25.17 -32.02 14.81
C ASP A 174 24.79 -31.34 13.49
N TRP A 175 24.59 -30.03 13.53
CA TRP A 175 24.35 -29.24 12.32
C TRP A 175 25.65 -28.74 11.71
N GLU A 176 25.75 -28.80 10.39
CA GLU A 176 26.89 -28.31 9.64
C GLU A 176 26.48 -27.36 8.50
N ILE A 177 27.40 -26.47 8.14
CA ILE A 177 27.31 -25.55 7.00
C ILE A 177 28.61 -25.64 6.21
N ALA A 178 28.53 -25.82 4.89
CA ALA A 178 29.67 -26.06 4.00
C ALA A 178 30.59 -27.21 4.48
N GLY A 179 30.02 -28.24 5.13
CA GLY A 179 30.77 -29.36 5.72
C GLY A 179 31.49 -29.05 7.04
N ILE A 180 31.32 -27.83 7.58
CA ILE A 180 31.91 -27.39 8.85
C ILE A 180 30.82 -27.48 9.94
N PRO A 181 31.03 -28.26 11.02
CA PRO A 181 30.06 -28.32 12.10
C PRO A 181 30.00 -26.99 12.85
N LEU A 182 28.79 -26.50 13.11
CA LEU A 182 28.55 -25.39 14.03
C LEU A 182 27.82 -25.95 15.25
N PRO A 183 28.55 -26.22 16.33
CA PRO A 183 27.96 -26.81 17.52
C PRO A 183 27.12 -25.78 18.30
N ASP A 184 26.37 -26.23 19.31
CA ASP A 184 25.66 -25.33 20.23
C ASP A 184 26.66 -24.50 21.06
N PRO A 185 26.28 -23.29 21.53
CA PRO A 185 27.23 -22.35 22.13
C PRO A 185 27.94 -22.87 23.38
N GLU A 186 27.29 -23.77 24.12
CA GLU A 186 27.80 -24.34 25.38
C GLU A 186 29.11 -25.13 25.16
N ILE A 187 29.26 -25.75 23.99
CA ILE A 187 30.44 -26.57 23.64
C ILE A 187 31.44 -25.84 22.74
N PHE A 188 31.29 -24.53 22.50
CA PHE A 188 32.22 -23.76 21.65
C PHE A 188 33.68 -23.87 22.10
N ARG A 189 33.95 -23.96 23.41
CA ARG A 189 35.31 -24.08 23.93
C ARG A 189 36.04 -25.36 23.50
N VAL A 190 35.30 -26.40 23.12
CA VAL A 190 35.88 -27.69 22.69
C VAL A 190 36.37 -27.61 21.23
N TYR A 191 35.77 -26.73 20.43
CA TYR A 191 36.04 -26.63 19.00
C TYR A 191 37.14 -25.60 18.70
N PRO A 192 37.94 -25.81 17.63
CA PRO A 192 38.89 -24.82 17.18
C PRO A 192 38.20 -23.51 16.81
N SER A 193 38.72 -22.37 17.27
CA SER A 193 38.16 -21.05 16.96
C SER A 193 38.09 -20.78 15.46
N SER A 194 39.05 -21.28 14.67
CA SER A 194 39.04 -21.19 13.21
C SER A 194 37.82 -21.88 12.58
N SER A 195 37.41 -23.03 13.11
CA SER A 195 36.24 -23.78 12.64
C SER A 195 34.96 -23.01 12.93
N ILE A 196 34.81 -22.48 14.15
CA ILE A 196 33.64 -21.69 14.55
C ILE A 196 33.55 -20.41 13.72
N ASN A 197 34.64 -19.67 13.56
CA ASN A 197 34.67 -18.43 12.80
C ASN A 197 34.38 -18.65 11.30
N ALA A 198 34.88 -19.76 10.72
CA ALA A 198 34.57 -20.13 9.34
C ALA A 198 33.09 -20.44 9.17
N ALA A 199 32.51 -21.27 10.04
CA ALA A 199 31.08 -21.58 10.03
C ALA A 199 30.22 -20.32 10.19
N LEU A 200 30.56 -19.43 11.13
CA LEU A 200 29.84 -18.16 11.33
C LEU A 200 29.92 -17.24 10.11
N SER A 201 31.06 -17.21 9.41
CA SER A 201 31.21 -16.44 8.17
C SER A 201 30.26 -16.94 7.08
N HIS A 202 30.10 -18.26 6.95
CA HIS A 202 29.10 -18.86 6.06
C HIS A 202 27.67 -18.55 6.51
N VAL A 203 27.38 -18.60 7.81
CA VAL A 203 26.05 -18.26 8.36
C VAL A 203 25.70 -16.81 8.05
N ILE A 204 26.60 -15.86 8.30
CA ILE A 204 26.39 -14.44 8.02
C ILE A 204 26.08 -14.22 6.54
N HIS A 205 26.85 -14.85 5.65
CA HIS A 205 26.65 -14.72 4.21
C HIS A 205 25.30 -15.32 3.78
N LEU A 206 24.97 -16.52 4.26
CA LEU A 206 23.69 -17.18 3.97
C LEU A 206 22.51 -16.35 4.47
N VAL A 207 22.56 -15.88 5.72
CA VAL A 207 21.51 -15.04 6.31
C VAL A 207 21.33 -13.75 5.51
N SER A 208 22.43 -13.11 5.09
CA SER A 208 22.36 -11.93 4.22
C SER A 208 21.60 -12.24 2.92
N LEU A 209 21.93 -13.33 2.23
CA LEU A 209 21.23 -13.75 1.02
C LEU A 209 19.74 -14.00 1.27
N ILE A 210 19.40 -14.73 2.34
CA ILE A 210 18.01 -15.02 2.72
C ILE A 210 17.25 -13.72 2.98
N THR A 211 17.83 -12.79 3.74
CA THR A 211 17.20 -11.50 4.05
C THR A 211 17.01 -10.63 2.81
N THR A 212 17.95 -10.67 1.86
CA THR A 212 17.81 -9.99 0.56
C THR A 212 16.69 -10.59 -0.29
N TYR A 213 16.62 -11.92 -0.39
CA TYR A 213 15.55 -12.59 -1.16
C TYR A 213 14.17 -12.38 -0.54
N LEU A 214 14.06 -12.43 0.78
CA LEU A 214 12.79 -12.24 1.49
C LEU A 214 12.41 -10.76 1.67
N SER A 215 13.36 -9.83 1.46
CA SER A 215 13.17 -8.40 1.70
C SER A 215 12.79 -8.11 3.17
N ILE A 216 13.61 -8.62 4.10
CA ILE A 216 13.39 -8.56 5.55
C ILE A 216 14.59 -7.94 6.23
N SER A 217 14.35 -6.85 6.96
CA SER A 217 15.34 -6.23 7.84
C SER A 217 15.47 -6.97 9.17
N LEU A 218 16.70 -7.21 9.60
CA LEU A 218 17.02 -7.84 10.89
C LEU A 218 17.13 -6.83 12.03
N PRO A 219 16.86 -7.23 13.29
CA PRO A 219 17.08 -6.39 14.47
C PRO A 219 18.55 -6.07 14.73
N PHE A 220 19.45 -7.03 14.52
CA PHE A 220 20.90 -6.83 14.60
C PHE A 220 21.54 -7.29 13.29
N VAL A 221 22.46 -6.48 12.75
CA VAL A 221 23.05 -6.69 11.43
C VAL A 221 24.56 -6.88 11.58
N PRO A 222 25.15 -7.87 10.88
CA PRO A 222 26.59 -8.04 10.82
C PRO A 222 27.23 -6.93 9.98
N MET A 223 28.35 -6.39 10.48
CA MET A 223 29.14 -5.31 9.90
C MET A 223 30.58 -5.79 9.66
N PRO A 224 31.18 -5.52 8.48
CA PRO A 224 30.57 -4.85 7.32
C PRO A 224 29.46 -5.71 6.69
N PRO A 225 28.48 -5.09 5.98
CA PRO A 225 27.45 -5.84 5.30
C PRO A 225 28.06 -6.75 4.22
N PRO A 226 27.57 -7.98 4.04
CA PRO A 226 28.04 -8.87 2.98
C PRO A 226 27.71 -8.34 1.56
N PRO A 227 28.41 -8.82 0.52
CA PRO A 227 29.52 -9.77 0.59
C PRO A 227 30.82 -9.09 1.03
N PHE A 228 31.66 -9.89 1.65
CA PHE A 228 32.95 -9.49 2.20
C PHE A 228 33.97 -9.25 1.06
N TYR A 229 33.84 -8.12 0.35
CA TYR A 229 34.63 -7.81 -0.86
C TYR A 229 36.14 -7.63 -0.65
N HIS A 230 36.62 -7.63 0.59
CA HIS A 230 38.05 -7.43 0.90
C HIS A 230 38.72 -8.71 1.43
N PRO A 231 39.84 -9.17 0.85
CA PRO A 231 40.50 -10.43 1.23
C PRO A 231 41.00 -10.51 2.70
N HIS A 232 40.94 -9.40 3.44
CA HIS A 232 41.34 -9.28 4.85
C HIS A 232 40.18 -8.82 5.74
N VAL A 233 38.94 -9.24 5.45
CA VAL A 233 37.77 -8.81 6.21
C VAL A 233 37.97 -9.03 7.71
N GLY A 234 37.99 -7.89 8.40
CA GLY A 234 38.10 -7.79 9.84
C GLY A 234 36.98 -8.56 10.52
N ARG A 235 37.28 -8.95 11.76
CA ARG A 235 36.37 -9.60 12.71
C ARG A 235 34.96 -9.00 12.57
N PRO A 236 33.95 -9.78 12.15
CA PRO A 236 32.62 -9.22 11.92
C PRO A 236 32.05 -8.71 13.24
N LEU A 237 31.32 -7.61 13.17
CA LEU A 237 30.73 -6.94 14.31
C LEU A 237 29.21 -7.01 14.21
N MET A 238 28.51 -7.35 15.28
CA MET A 238 27.06 -7.18 15.37
C MET A 238 26.74 -5.77 15.84
N LYS A 239 25.79 -5.13 15.16
CA LYS A 239 25.28 -3.80 15.52
C LYS A 239 23.75 -3.78 15.47
N ALA A 240 23.11 -3.06 16.40
CA ALA A 240 21.67 -2.80 16.33
C ALA A 240 21.29 -2.06 15.04
N ASN A 241 20.24 -2.54 14.38
CA ASN A 241 19.64 -1.87 13.25
C ASN A 241 18.72 -0.75 13.76
N LEU A 242 19.12 0.50 13.57
CA LEU A 242 18.32 1.67 13.96
C LEU A 242 17.57 2.20 12.74
N PRO A 243 16.26 2.53 12.87
CA PRO A 243 15.47 2.62 14.10
C PRO A 243 14.75 1.31 14.51
N PHE A 244 15.02 0.19 13.83
CA PHE A 244 14.30 -1.08 14.03
C PHE A 244 14.28 -1.53 15.50
N VAL A 245 15.39 -1.36 16.20
CA VAL A 245 15.54 -1.71 17.62
C VAL A 245 15.69 -0.43 18.45
N SER A 246 14.78 -0.18 19.40
CA SER A 246 14.85 1.02 20.26
C SER A 246 15.74 0.86 21.50
N THR A 247 16.22 -0.35 21.82
CA THR A 247 17.04 -0.58 23.03
C THR A 247 18.32 0.26 23.04
N THR A 248 18.69 0.75 24.22
CA THR A 248 19.95 1.46 24.49
C THR A 248 21.09 0.51 24.83
N LYS A 249 20.80 -0.65 25.44
CA LYS A 249 21.79 -1.61 25.99
C LYS A 249 22.67 -2.27 24.93
N TRP A 250 22.14 -2.49 23.73
CA TRP A 250 22.82 -3.27 22.67
C TRP A 250 23.13 -2.44 21.41
N ARG A 251 23.28 -1.12 21.57
CA ARG A 251 23.57 -0.20 20.45
C ARG A 251 25.02 -0.26 19.98
N GLU A 252 25.91 -0.65 20.88
CA GLU A 252 27.35 -0.70 20.63
C GLU A 252 27.71 -1.82 19.65
N LYS A 253 28.94 -1.77 19.14
CA LYS A 253 29.46 -2.79 18.22
C LYS A 253 29.96 -3.98 19.04
N HIS A 254 29.42 -5.16 18.80
CA HIS A 254 29.79 -6.39 19.49
C HIS A 254 30.59 -7.31 18.57
N VAL A 255 31.78 -7.76 18.99
CA VAL A 255 32.69 -8.55 18.14
C VAL A 255 32.22 -10.00 18.00
N LEU A 256 31.74 -10.36 16.81
CA LEU A 256 31.36 -11.72 16.44
C LEU A 256 32.57 -12.51 15.90
N TRP A 257 33.62 -12.60 16.71
CA TRP A 257 34.82 -13.36 16.34
C TRP A 257 35.42 -14.05 17.56
N MET A 258 35.50 -15.37 17.51
CA MET A 258 36.11 -16.15 18.57
C MET A 258 37.62 -16.00 18.54
N SER A 259 38.20 -15.50 19.62
CA SER A 259 39.65 -15.38 19.77
C SER A 259 40.30 -16.76 19.91
N SER A 260 41.46 -16.99 19.29
CA SER A 260 42.18 -18.28 19.42
C SER A 260 42.52 -18.64 20.87
N THR A 261 42.76 -17.63 21.72
CA THR A 261 43.00 -17.82 23.16
C THR A 261 41.77 -18.33 23.92
N ALA A 262 40.55 -18.10 23.42
CA ALA A 262 39.31 -18.54 24.07
C ALA A 262 39.16 -20.07 24.08
N SER A 263 39.71 -20.75 23.09
CA SER A 263 39.68 -22.22 22.98
C SER A 263 40.76 -22.94 23.82
N VAL A 264 41.69 -22.21 24.44
CA VAL A 264 42.83 -22.81 25.17
C VAL A 264 42.41 -23.31 26.55
N SER A 265 41.38 -22.72 27.16
CA SER A 265 40.97 -23.05 28.53
C SER A 265 40.48 -24.50 28.69
N SER A 266 39.96 -25.12 27.63
CA SER A 266 39.44 -26.50 27.66
C SER A 266 40.54 -27.56 27.59
N LYS A 267 41.71 -27.22 27.01
CA LYS A 267 42.88 -28.13 26.91
C LYS A 267 43.69 -28.23 28.20
N ILE A 268 43.45 -27.36 29.17
CA ILE A 268 44.12 -27.36 30.48
C ILE A 268 43.27 -28.14 31.51
N LYS A 269 42.50 -29.15 31.07
CA LYS A 269 41.81 -30.03 32.02
C LYS A 269 42.85 -30.90 32.75
N PRO A 270 42.84 -30.95 34.09
CA PRO A 270 43.88 -31.62 34.87
C PRO A 270 43.75 -33.13 34.69
N GLN A 271 44.60 -33.71 33.85
CA GLN A 271 44.79 -35.15 33.82
C GLN A 271 45.53 -35.52 35.11
N SER A 272 44.76 -36.04 36.08
CA SER A 272 45.19 -36.80 37.26
C SER A 272 46.71 -36.94 37.45
N THR A 273 47.29 -36.11 38.32
CA THR A 273 48.21 -36.43 39.45
C THR A 273 48.96 -35.16 39.89
N SER A 274 48.60 -34.64 41.05
CA SER A 274 49.47 -33.96 42.05
C SER A 274 50.47 -32.84 41.67
N ALA A 275 50.28 -32.08 40.57
CA ALA A 275 51.25 -31.03 40.20
C ALA A 275 50.68 -29.65 39.80
N ILE A 276 49.43 -29.31 40.14
CA ILE A 276 48.76 -28.09 39.62
C ILE A 276 48.65 -26.95 40.65
N SER A 277 48.88 -27.23 41.94
CA SER A 277 48.90 -26.18 42.97
C SER A 277 50.00 -25.13 42.78
N ASN A 278 50.98 -25.39 41.90
CA ASN A 278 52.12 -24.50 41.64
C ASN A 278 52.04 -23.70 40.33
N LEU A 279 50.99 -23.89 39.50
CA LEU A 279 50.76 -23.06 38.29
C LEU A 279 49.78 -21.91 38.54
N SER A 280 48.91 -22.03 39.55
CA SER A 280 48.00 -20.97 39.99
C SER A 280 48.69 -19.80 40.68
N SER A 281 49.97 -19.93 41.02
CA SER A 281 50.78 -18.91 41.72
C SER A 281 51.52 -17.96 40.79
N GLN A 282 51.42 -18.11 39.46
CA GLN A 282 51.98 -17.14 38.51
C GLN A 282 50.93 -16.10 38.08
N PRO A 283 51.07 -14.82 38.45
CA PRO A 283 50.07 -13.79 38.18
C PRO A 283 49.87 -13.53 36.67
N SER A 284 50.88 -13.80 35.85
CA SER A 284 50.81 -13.66 34.39
C SER A 284 49.80 -14.62 33.76
N ILE A 285 49.76 -15.88 34.19
CA ILE A 285 48.87 -16.92 33.63
C ILE A 285 47.41 -16.64 34.02
N CYS A 286 47.15 -16.27 35.27
CA CYS A 286 45.82 -15.89 35.74
C CYS A 286 45.26 -14.70 34.96
N SER A 287 46.10 -13.68 34.68
CA SER A 287 45.68 -12.52 33.88
C SER A 287 45.32 -12.88 32.43
N ILE A 288 46.00 -13.87 31.83
CA ILE A 288 45.72 -14.34 30.47
C ILE A 288 44.40 -15.12 30.44
N ILE A 289 44.14 -15.96 31.45
CA ILE A 289 42.90 -16.72 31.58
C ILE A 289 41.71 -15.77 31.77
N ALA A 290 41.81 -14.79 32.67
CA ALA A 290 40.76 -13.79 32.89
C ALA A 290 40.44 -12.99 31.62
N LYS A 291 41.47 -12.50 30.91
CA LYS A 291 41.30 -11.82 29.61
C LYS A 291 40.68 -12.74 28.55
N SER A 292 41.02 -14.02 28.56
CA SER A 292 40.46 -15.01 27.62
C SER A 292 38.97 -15.25 27.87
N THR A 293 38.58 -15.45 29.13
CA THR A 293 37.18 -15.65 29.53
C THR A 293 36.33 -14.42 29.21
N SER A 294 36.82 -13.20 29.49
CA SER A 294 36.12 -11.97 29.13
C SER A 294 35.86 -11.85 27.61
N LYS A 295 36.88 -12.14 26.78
CA LYS A 295 36.73 -12.16 25.31
C LYS A 295 35.73 -13.21 24.84
N HIS A 296 35.70 -14.39 25.47
CA HIS A 296 34.73 -15.43 25.17
C HIS A 296 33.30 -15.01 25.54
N LYS A 297 33.09 -14.41 26.72
CA LYS A 297 31.79 -13.84 27.10
C LYS A 297 31.31 -12.78 26.11
N GLN A 298 32.19 -11.87 25.66
CA GLN A 298 31.85 -10.86 24.63
C GLN A 298 31.48 -11.50 23.28
N PHE A 299 32.17 -12.56 22.88
CA PHE A 299 31.82 -13.34 21.70
C PHE A 299 30.44 -14.00 21.83
N LEU A 300 30.13 -14.62 22.98
CA LEU A 300 28.82 -15.23 23.25
C LEU A 300 27.68 -14.21 23.22
N VAL A 301 27.88 -13.00 23.76
CA VAL A 301 26.91 -11.90 23.62
C VAL A 301 26.67 -11.59 22.15
N SER A 302 27.73 -11.44 21.36
CA SER A 302 27.62 -11.17 19.92
C SER A 302 26.89 -12.29 19.18
N PHE A 303 27.18 -13.55 19.52
CA PHE A 303 26.50 -14.72 18.99
C PHE A 303 25.02 -14.77 19.36
N ALA A 304 24.67 -14.37 20.58
CA ALA A 304 23.28 -14.26 21.03
C ALA A 304 22.50 -13.21 20.22
N LEU A 305 23.12 -12.07 19.89
CA LEU A 305 22.51 -11.04 19.04
C LEU A 305 22.27 -11.54 17.60
N LEU A 306 23.21 -12.31 17.06
CA LEU A 306 23.02 -12.99 15.77
C LEU A 306 21.88 -14.02 15.84
N SER A 307 21.91 -14.86 16.87
CA SER A 307 20.91 -15.91 17.12
C SER A 307 19.51 -15.32 17.26
N PHE A 308 19.37 -14.22 17.99
CA PHE A 308 18.14 -13.46 18.09
C PHE A 308 17.61 -13.00 16.72
N SER A 309 18.51 -12.50 15.87
CA SER A 309 18.14 -12.01 14.54
C SER A 309 17.70 -13.15 13.62
N ILE A 310 18.32 -14.32 13.73
CA ILE A 310 17.93 -15.53 12.98
C ILE A 310 16.61 -16.09 13.52
N ALA A 311 16.39 -16.08 14.82
CA ALA A 311 15.13 -16.46 15.44
C ALA A 311 13.99 -15.51 15.02
N TYR A 312 14.27 -14.21 14.96
CA TYR A 312 13.35 -13.21 14.42
C TYR A 312 13.02 -13.49 12.95
N LEU A 313 14.03 -13.80 12.14
CA LEU A 313 13.83 -14.17 10.74
C LEU A 313 12.96 -15.42 10.62
N ALA A 314 13.18 -16.45 11.44
CA ALA A 314 12.38 -17.65 11.46
C ALA A 314 10.93 -17.39 11.88
N TRP A 315 10.71 -16.61 12.94
CA TRP A 315 9.37 -16.16 13.35
C TRP A 315 8.67 -15.37 12.25
N SER A 316 9.40 -14.48 11.56
CA SER A 316 8.85 -13.69 10.46
C SER A 316 8.36 -14.55 9.28
N GLN A 317 8.84 -15.79 9.18
CA GLN A 317 8.43 -16.78 8.18
C GLN A 317 7.51 -17.86 8.76
N ASP A 318 6.84 -17.57 9.89
CA ASP A 318 5.90 -18.48 10.57
C ASP A 318 6.49 -19.84 10.95
N VAL A 319 7.78 -19.90 11.29
CA VAL A 319 8.36 -21.12 11.87
C VAL A 319 7.79 -21.31 13.29
N PRO A 320 7.07 -22.42 13.57
CA PRO A 320 6.46 -22.64 14.87
C PRO A 320 7.48 -23.09 15.92
N GLY A 321 7.14 -22.93 17.20
CA GLY A 321 7.89 -23.52 18.31
C GLY A 321 9.27 -22.92 18.56
N ILE A 322 9.50 -21.65 18.27
CA ILE A 322 10.76 -20.97 18.64
C ILE A 322 10.63 -20.49 20.08
N GLY A 323 11.53 -20.91 20.97
CA GLY A 323 11.47 -20.49 22.38
C GLY A 323 12.59 -21.03 23.24
N ILE A 324 12.79 -20.41 24.41
CA ILE A 324 13.77 -20.85 25.41
C ILE A 324 13.08 -21.86 26.33
N ARG A 325 13.66 -23.06 26.49
CA ARG A 325 13.16 -24.07 27.44
C ARG A 325 13.37 -23.55 28.87
N GLY A 326 12.28 -23.24 29.57
CA GLY A 326 12.28 -22.64 30.91
C GLY A 326 11.09 -21.71 31.20
N ASP A 327 10.22 -21.47 30.22
CA ASP A 327 9.07 -20.54 30.31
C ASP A 327 7.76 -21.17 30.81
N VAL A 328 7.81 -22.31 31.52
CA VAL A 328 6.59 -23.01 31.98
C VAL A 328 6.25 -22.70 33.45
N ASP A 329 7.08 -21.94 34.17
CA ASP A 329 6.86 -21.64 35.60
C ASP A 329 6.58 -20.16 35.94
N ASP A 330 6.43 -19.26 34.95
CA ASP A 330 5.99 -17.87 35.20
C ASP A 330 4.48 -17.76 34.91
N ASP A 331 3.67 -18.17 35.88
CA ASP A 331 2.19 -18.14 35.91
C ASP A 331 1.61 -16.72 36.10
N ASP A 332 2.20 -15.69 35.46
CA ASP A 332 1.78 -14.28 35.58
C ASP A 332 1.75 -13.56 34.21
N ASP A 333 0.93 -14.03 33.26
CA ASP A 333 0.30 -13.12 32.27
C ASP A 333 -1.03 -13.68 31.74
N ALA A 334 -1.96 -13.90 32.66
CA ALA A 334 -3.36 -14.00 32.32
C ALA A 334 -3.94 -12.58 32.17
N GLY A 335 -4.11 -12.11 30.93
CA GLY A 335 -5.16 -11.14 30.64
C GLY A 335 -4.85 -10.05 29.63
N VAL A 336 -4.87 -10.37 28.34
CA VAL A 336 -5.42 -9.44 27.35
C VAL A 336 -6.33 -10.21 26.40
N LEU A 337 -7.61 -10.26 26.78
CA LEU A 337 -8.73 -10.53 25.88
C LEU A 337 -8.71 -9.48 24.77
N PHE A 338 -8.53 -9.92 23.53
CA PHE A 338 -9.05 -9.19 22.38
C PHE A 338 -10.21 -9.98 21.81
N ASP A 339 -11.41 -9.40 21.94
CA ASP A 339 -12.60 -9.77 21.20
C ASP A 339 -12.29 -9.76 19.70
N GLU A 340 -12.32 -10.93 19.05
CA GLU A 340 -12.56 -11.02 17.62
C GLU A 340 -13.97 -11.57 17.37
N GLU A 341 -14.88 -10.63 17.18
CA GLU A 341 -16.14 -10.84 16.50
C GLU A 341 -15.86 -11.16 15.02
N SER A 342 -16.01 -12.44 14.64
CA SER A 342 -16.22 -12.85 13.25
C SER A 342 -16.95 -14.19 13.19
N LYS A 343 -18.27 -14.10 13.15
CA LYS A 343 -19.15 -15.16 12.65
C LYS A 343 -18.91 -15.37 11.15
N VAL A 344 -18.44 -16.55 10.72
CA VAL A 344 -18.88 -17.21 9.47
C VAL A 344 -18.88 -18.74 9.67
N ALA A 345 -19.90 -19.36 9.08
CA ALA A 345 -20.41 -20.71 9.26
C ALA A 345 -19.45 -21.89 8.98
N GLN A 346 -19.79 -22.98 9.67
CA GLN A 346 -19.33 -24.36 9.52
C GLN A 346 -19.32 -24.90 8.08
N GLY A 347 -18.37 -25.80 7.84
CA GLY A 347 -18.60 -27.01 7.05
C GLY A 347 -17.57 -27.29 5.97
N HIS A 348 -16.51 -28.04 6.30
CA HIS A 348 -16.09 -29.26 5.58
C HIS A 348 -14.89 -29.89 6.28
N SER A 349 -15.13 -31.03 6.92
CA SER A 349 -14.12 -31.97 7.40
C SER A 349 -13.43 -32.63 6.21
N VAL A 350 -12.12 -32.43 6.08
CA VAL A 350 -11.26 -33.35 5.33
C VAL A 350 -10.16 -33.79 6.27
N SER A 351 -10.31 -35.04 6.71
CA SER A 351 -9.32 -35.85 7.37
C SER A 351 -8.06 -35.98 6.51
N VAL A 352 -6.92 -35.56 7.05
CA VAL A 352 -5.61 -36.02 6.59
C VAL A 352 -4.85 -36.51 7.82
N GLU A 353 -4.69 -37.83 7.86
CA GLU A 353 -3.90 -38.58 8.81
C GLU A 353 -2.39 -38.37 8.59
N SER A 354 -1.64 -38.44 9.70
CA SER A 354 -0.18 -38.54 9.85
C SER A 354 0.61 -37.26 9.50
N SER A 355 1.48 -36.70 10.35
CA SER A 355 2.37 -37.34 11.33
C SER A 355 2.59 -36.46 12.57
N VAL A 356 2.48 -37.09 13.72
CA VAL A 356 2.97 -36.62 15.02
C VAL A 356 4.50 -36.43 14.94
N THR A 357 4.96 -35.19 15.11
CA THR A 357 6.20 -34.93 15.86
C THR A 357 5.88 -33.84 16.87
N GLU A 358 6.07 -34.19 18.13
CA GLU A 358 5.89 -33.37 19.32
C GLU A 358 6.41 -31.94 19.16
N ASN A 359 5.79 -31.01 19.89
CA ASN A 359 6.13 -29.60 20.04
C ASN A 359 7.54 -29.40 20.67
N ALA A 360 8.59 -29.87 20.00
CA ALA A 360 9.96 -29.66 20.41
C ALA A 360 10.34 -28.20 20.11
N LEU A 361 10.33 -27.37 21.15
CA LEU A 361 10.83 -26.00 21.07
C LEU A 361 12.22 -25.98 20.43
N ILE A 362 12.37 -25.26 19.33
CA ILE A 362 13.65 -24.99 18.68
C ILE A 362 14.34 -23.89 19.48
N SER A 363 15.49 -24.23 20.07
CA SER A 363 16.33 -23.26 20.78
C SER A 363 16.74 -22.13 19.83
N PRO A 364 16.61 -20.84 20.24
CA PRO A 364 17.09 -19.72 19.45
C PRO A 364 18.59 -19.79 19.16
N ALA A 365 19.37 -20.48 20.01
CA ALA A 365 20.81 -20.65 19.85
C ALA A 365 21.18 -21.65 18.74
N SER A 366 20.28 -22.55 18.33
CA SER A 366 20.53 -23.54 17.29
C SER A 366 20.29 -22.94 15.90
N VAL A 367 21.16 -22.00 15.51
CA VAL A 367 20.99 -21.12 14.34
C VAL A 367 20.82 -21.87 13.01
N LEU A 368 21.56 -22.97 12.80
CA LEU A 368 21.44 -23.77 11.57
C LEU A 368 20.12 -24.53 11.49
N ARG A 369 19.62 -25.02 12.64
CA ARG A 369 18.31 -25.67 12.74
C ARG A 369 17.19 -24.67 12.41
N LEU A 370 17.29 -23.43 12.88
CA LEU A 370 16.34 -22.36 12.53
C LEU A 370 16.37 -22.05 11.04
N ILE A 371 17.56 -21.91 10.45
CA ILE A 371 17.71 -21.66 9.00
C ILE A 371 17.09 -22.80 8.19
N HIS A 372 17.32 -24.04 8.59
CA HIS A 372 16.69 -25.19 7.94
C HIS A 372 15.16 -25.15 8.11
N ALA A 373 14.64 -24.87 9.30
CA ALA A 373 13.21 -24.77 9.56
C ALA A 373 12.52 -23.68 8.72
N ILE A 374 13.20 -22.57 8.43
CA ILE A 374 12.71 -21.54 7.49
C ILE A 374 12.41 -22.14 6.12
N THR A 375 13.27 -23.02 5.60
CA THR A 375 13.08 -23.62 4.27
C THR A 375 11.88 -24.57 4.19
N GLN A 376 11.51 -25.13 5.34
CA GLN A 376 10.38 -26.05 5.53
C GLN A 376 9.07 -25.31 5.78
N SER A 377 9.10 -24.01 6.09
CA SER A 377 7.88 -23.24 6.35
C SER A 377 6.94 -23.23 5.12
N PRO A 378 5.64 -23.55 5.31
CA PRO A 378 4.65 -23.53 4.23
C PRO A 378 4.33 -22.10 3.75
N THR A 379 4.58 -21.09 4.57
CA THR A 379 4.32 -19.67 4.28
C THR A 379 5.60 -18.90 3.92
N LEU A 380 6.72 -19.60 3.67
CA LEU A 380 7.98 -18.97 3.24
C LEU A 380 7.76 -18.00 2.08
N GLY A 381 8.22 -16.76 2.27
CA GLY A 381 8.14 -15.68 1.28
C GLY A 381 6.85 -14.86 1.30
N HIS A 382 5.86 -15.23 2.12
CA HIS A 382 4.57 -14.53 2.20
C HIS A 382 4.66 -13.17 2.91
N ARG A 383 5.62 -13.01 3.82
CA ARG A 383 5.80 -11.80 4.63
C ARG A 383 7.09 -11.07 4.22
N SER A 384 7.03 -9.74 4.12
CA SER A 384 8.18 -8.87 3.83
C SER A 384 8.07 -7.53 4.58
N HIS A 385 9.17 -6.81 4.73
CA HIS A 385 9.19 -5.47 5.35
C HIS A 385 9.22 -4.34 4.32
N ASP A 386 9.74 -4.58 3.12
CA ASP A 386 9.80 -3.56 2.07
C ASP A 386 8.42 -3.27 1.44
N PRO A 387 8.17 -2.01 1.04
CA PRO A 387 6.91 -1.61 0.42
C PRO A 387 6.68 -2.38 -0.89
N GLY A 388 5.57 -3.12 -0.97
CA GLY A 388 5.20 -3.92 -2.14
C GLY A 388 4.63 -5.30 -1.82
N GLY A 389 4.81 -5.78 -0.58
CA GLY A 389 4.12 -6.98 -0.07
C GLY A 389 2.69 -6.70 0.36
N ALA A 390 1.80 -7.70 0.23
CA ALA A 390 0.41 -7.59 0.70
C ALA A 390 0.29 -7.61 2.24
N ARG A 391 1.36 -8.00 2.95
CA ARG A 391 1.42 -8.08 4.42
C ARG A 391 2.75 -7.51 4.91
N THR A 392 2.72 -6.28 5.41
CA THR A 392 3.82 -5.70 6.17
C THR A 392 3.81 -6.29 7.58
N LEU A 393 4.92 -6.86 8.04
CA LEU A 393 5.03 -7.37 9.41
C LEU A 393 4.95 -6.20 10.41
N LYS A 394 4.05 -6.30 11.38
CA LYS A 394 4.09 -5.46 12.58
C LYS A 394 5.15 -6.05 13.52
N HIS A 395 6.17 -5.27 13.88
CA HIS A 395 7.30 -5.73 14.71
C HIS A 395 6.92 -6.14 16.15
N LEU A 396 5.68 -5.88 16.58
CA LEU A 396 5.17 -6.02 17.95
C LEU A 396 4.84 -7.46 18.39
N GLY A 397 5.10 -8.49 17.57
CA GLY A 397 4.68 -9.87 17.85
C GLY A 397 5.79 -10.88 18.16
N PHE A 398 7.07 -10.47 18.11
CA PHE A 398 8.18 -11.37 18.45
C PHE A 398 8.48 -11.27 19.94
N GLY A 399 7.86 -12.16 20.73
CA GLY A 399 7.92 -12.16 22.20
C GLY A 399 9.24 -12.66 22.81
N LEU A 400 10.29 -12.90 22.01
CA LEU A 400 11.59 -13.29 22.53
C LEU A 400 12.31 -12.04 23.08
N ASP A 401 12.74 -12.07 24.33
CA ASP A 401 13.59 -11.01 24.89
C ASP A 401 15.07 -11.29 24.59
N VAL A 402 15.74 -10.31 23.98
CA VAL A 402 17.19 -10.32 23.73
C VAL A 402 17.96 -10.53 25.02
N SER A 403 17.58 -9.86 26.11
CA SER A 403 18.30 -9.93 27.38
C SER A 403 18.20 -11.32 28.01
N LYS A 404 17.01 -11.94 27.95
CA LYS A 404 16.77 -13.33 28.37
C LYS A 404 17.56 -14.33 27.53
N LEU A 405 17.66 -14.13 26.21
CA LEU A 405 18.47 -15.00 25.36
C LEU A 405 19.97 -14.90 25.69
N VAL A 406 20.48 -13.67 25.84
CA VAL A 406 21.88 -13.43 26.21
C VAL A 406 22.19 -14.06 27.57
N SER A 407 21.35 -13.85 28.58
CA SER A 407 21.55 -14.44 29.91
C SER A 407 21.47 -15.96 29.89
N THR A 408 20.58 -16.54 29.09
CA THR A 408 20.46 -17.99 28.94
C THR A 408 21.73 -18.60 28.37
N ILE A 409 22.29 -18.03 27.30
CA ILE A 409 23.52 -18.52 26.67
C ILE A 409 24.71 -18.37 27.62
N LEU A 410 24.83 -17.25 28.32
CA LEU A 410 25.90 -17.03 29.29
C LEU A 410 25.79 -17.96 30.50
N ARG A 411 24.58 -18.18 31.03
CA ARG A 411 24.35 -19.09 32.15
C ARG A 411 24.63 -20.54 31.78
N ALA A 412 24.25 -20.97 30.57
CA ALA A 412 24.56 -22.32 30.10
C ALA A 412 26.07 -22.56 29.98
N GLU A 413 26.80 -21.55 29.48
CA GLU A 413 28.26 -21.56 29.45
C GLU A 413 28.86 -21.64 30.86
N GLU A 414 28.38 -20.83 31.81
CA GLU A 414 28.84 -20.84 33.20
C GLU A 414 28.57 -22.20 33.86
N LEU A 415 27.36 -22.77 33.72
CA LEU A 415 27.04 -24.08 34.30
C LEU A 415 27.92 -25.22 33.77
N GLN A 416 28.33 -25.17 32.51
CA GLN A 416 29.15 -26.23 31.92
C GLN A 416 30.64 -26.12 32.28
N TRP A 417 31.13 -24.90 32.48
CA TRP A 417 32.58 -24.62 32.60
C TRP A 417 33.02 -24.04 33.94
N ASP A 418 32.14 -23.40 34.71
CA ASP A 418 32.39 -23.08 36.12
C ASP A 418 32.12 -24.32 36.97
N LEU A 419 33.19 -25.08 37.19
CA LEU A 419 33.30 -25.92 38.37
C LEU A 419 33.24 -24.99 39.58
N LYS A 420 32.09 -24.94 40.25
CA LYS A 420 31.94 -24.37 41.59
C LYS A 420 33.06 -24.94 42.50
N GLY A 421 34.11 -24.15 42.70
CA GLY A 421 34.82 -24.13 43.97
C GLY A 421 34.09 -23.09 44.81
N ASP A 422 33.33 -23.55 45.81
CA ASP A 422 32.84 -22.68 46.88
C ASP A 422 34.04 -21.98 47.51
N THR A 423 34.25 -20.70 47.21
CA THR A 423 35.00 -19.78 48.06
C THR A 423 34.52 -18.37 47.79
N GLU A 424 33.64 -17.95 48.70
CA GLU A 424 33.38 -16.61 49.21
C GLU A 424 33.90 -15.40 48.43
N ALA A 425 32.94 -14.59 47.99
CA ALA A 425 32.88 -13.13 48.06
C ALA A 425 34.23 -12.37 48.08
N GLY A 426 34.59 -11.82 46.93
CA GLY A 426 35.59 -10.77 46.80
C GLY A 426 35.20 -9.79 45.69
N ASP A 427 34.79 -8.59 46.10
CA ASP A 427 34.51 -7.39 45.33
C ASP A 427 35.28 -7.28 43.99
N ASP A 428 34.56 -7.35 42.86
CA ASP A 428 35.09 -7.05 41.53
C ASP A 428 35.14 -5.52 41.32
N ILE A 429 36.30 -4.94 41.61
CA ILE A 429 36.66 -3.59 41.20
C ILE A 429 36.86 -3.57 39.68
N LEU A 430 35.97 -2.85 39.01
CA LEU A 430 36.09 -2.35 37.65
C LEU A 430 37.49 -1.76 37.42
N SER A 431 38.22 -2.28 36.42
CA SER A 431 39.35 -1.55 35.84
C SER A 431 39.25 -1.58 34.32
N GLU A 432 38.82 -0.43 33.82
CA GLU A 432 38.88 0.04 32.45
C GLU A 432 40.31 -0.06 31.91
N GLY A 433 40.45 -0.57 30.68
CA GLY A 433 41.71 -0.67 29.98
C GLY A 433 41.46 -0.75 28.49
N TRP A 434 41.03 0.37 27.92
CA TRP A 434 41.13 0.65 26.49
C TRP A 434 42.61 0.77 26.09
N ASP A 435 42.87 0.48 24.82
CA ASP A 435 44.09 0.73 24.06
C ASP A 435 45.32 -0.15 24.33
N LEU A 436 45.60 -1.04 23.37
CA LEU A 436 46.94 -1.31 22.84
C LEU A 436 46.81 -2.13 21.55
N LEU A 437 46.37 -1.45 20.49
CA LEU A 437 46.79 -1.72 19.12
C LEU A 437 47.36 -0.42 18.58
N ASP A 438 48.67 -0.25 18.71
CA ASP A 438 49.56 0.23 17.66
C ASP A 438 50.95 0.48 18.25
N SER A 439 51.81 -0.52 18.10
CA SER A 439 53.26 -0.28 18.15
C SER A 439 53.95 -1.12 17.09
N GLY A 440 54.06 -0.50 15.91
CA GLY A 440 55.32 -0.45 15.18
C GLY A 440 55.55 -1.51 14.11
N ALA A 441 55.57 -1.05 12.87
CA ALA A 441 56.74 -1.24 12.03
C ALA A 441 56.89 -0.02 11.09
N PRO A 442 58.11 0.47 10.85
CA PRO A 442 58.39 1.48 9.82
C PRO A 442 58.18 0.94 8.40
#